data_AF-A0A973KTU0-F1
#
_entry.id   AF-A0A973KTU0-F1
#
_cell.length_a   1.000
_cell.length_b   1.000
_cell.length_c   1.000
_cell.angle_alpha   90.00
_cell.angle_beta   90.00
_cell.angle_gamma   90.00
#
_symmetry.space_group_name_H-M   'P 1'
#
loop_
_entity.id
_entity.type
_entity.pdbx_description
1 polymer ?
#
loop_
_entity_poly.entity_id
_entity_poly.type
_entity_poly.pdbx_seq_one_letter_code
_entity_poly.pdbx_strand_id
1 'polypeptide(L)'
;MPHIVVEYSDTLTDALDRRAFGLALHPVVAKTIDTQVAGCKTRFRRVEDAVLADGAPHHAMIHIEVAILSGRDAETKRELSA
;
A
#
# COMPACT_ATOMS: atom_id res chain seq x y z
N MET A 1 -0.65 -11.45 -9.97
CA MET A 1 -1.09 -11.86 -8.60
C MET A 1 -0.37 -11.04 -7.52
N PRO A 2 -0.53 -9.70 -7.47
CA PRO A 2 0.00 -8.94 -6.34
C PRO A 2 -0.90 -9.09 -5.11
N HIS A 3 -0.27 -9.28 -3.95
CA HIS A 3 -0.91 -9.16 -2.64
C HIS A 3 -0.38 -7.88 -1.98
N ILE A 4 -1.30 -6.98 -1.63
CA ILE A 4 -0.98 -5.66 -1.12
C ILE A 4 -1.44 -5.55 0.33
N VAL A 5 -0.56 -5.03 1.19
CA VAL A 5 -0.88 -4.65 2.57
C VAL A 5 -0.77 -3.15 2.66
N VAL A 6 -1.81 -2.49 3.17
CA VAL A 6 -1.76 -1.07 3.51
C VAL A 6 -1.93 -0.98 5.01
N GLU A 7 -0.86 -0.61 5.70
CA GLU A 7 -0.88 -0.32 7.13
C GLU A 7 -1.01 1.20 7.30
N TYR A 8 -1.90 1.64 8.19
CA TYR A 8 -2.17 3.06 8.40
C TYR A 8 -2.33 3.37 9.88
N SER A 9 -1.86 4.55 10.31
CA SER A 9 -2.03 5.04 11.68
C SER A 9 -3.50 5.16 12.06
N ASP A 10 -3.83 4.86 13.32
CA ASP A 10 -5.19 4.99 13.86
C ASP A 10 -5.81 6.39 13.64
N THR A 11 -5.00 7.45 13.68
CA THR A 11 -5.41 8.84 13.41
C THR A 11 -6.03 9.05 12.03
N LEU A 12 -5.83 8.12 11.09
CA LEU A 12 -6.40 8.15 9.74
C LEU A 12 -7.69 7.33 9.61
N THR A 13 -8.21 6.71 10.67
CA THR A 13 -9.37 5.80 10.59
C THR A 13 -10.59 6.42 9.92
N ASP A 14 -10.88 7.69 10.19
CA ASP A 14 -12.01 8.41 9.61
C ASP A 14 -11.65 9.24 8.36
N ALA A 15 -10.36 9.53 8.16
CA ALA A 15 -9.88 10.34 7.04
C ALA A 15 -9.52 9.51 5.79
N LEU A 16 -9.09 8.26 5.98
CA LEU A 16 -8.69 7.38 4.89
C LEU A 16 -9.88 6.59 4.36
N ASP A 17 -10.36 6.95 3.17
CA ASP A 17 -11.26 6.08 2.40
C ASP A 17 -10.47 4.87 1.87
N ARG A 18 -10.42 3.81 2.68
CA ARG A 18 -9.75 2.55 2.38
C ARG A 18 -10.25 1.92 1.07
N ARG A 19 -11.55 2.02 0.78
CA ARG A 19 -12.11 1.40 -0.43
C ARG A 19 -11.66 2.16 -1.67
N ALA A 20 -11.84 3.48 -1.69
CA ALA A 20 -11.41 4.31 -2.79
C ALA A 20 -9.89 4.21 -3.00
N PHE A 21 -9.10 4.23 -1.92
CA PHE A 21 -7.65 4.06 -1.98
C PHE A 21 -7.25 2.74 -2.63
N GLY A 22 -7.85 1.61 -2.20
CA GLY A 22 -7.56 0.30 -2.77
C GLY A 22 -7.90 0.22 -4.27
N LEU A 23 -9.06 0.76 -4.66
CA LEU A 23 -9.50 0.79 -6.07
C LEU A 23 -8.62 1.70 -6.94
N ALA A 24 -8.09 2.78 -6.39
CA ALA A 24 -7.16 3.67 -7.09
C ALA A 24 -5.74 3.07 -7.19
N LEU A 25 -5.33 2.28 -6.18
CA LEU A 25 -4.01 1.63 -6.15
C LEU A 25 -3.88 0.49 -7.16
N HIS A 26 -4.96 -0.28 -7.40
CA HIS A 26 -4.90 -1.47 -8.25
C HIS A 26 -4.44 -1.19 -9.69
N PRO A 27 -4.96 -0.18 -10.42
CA PRO A 27 -4.50 0.14 -11.76
C PRO A 27 -3.03 0.53 -11.82
N VAL A 28 -2.52 1.25 -10.81
CA VAL A 28 -1.12 1.67 -10.73
C VAL A 28 -0.22 0.44 -10.61
N VAL A 29 -0.46 -0.41 -9.60
CA VAL A 29 0.31 -1.64 -9.40
C VAL A 29 0.20 -2.56 -10.61
N ALA A 30 -1.01 -2.73 -11.16
CA ALA A 30 -1.25 -3.60 -12.31
C ALA A 30 -0.45 -3.17 -13.54
N LYS A 31 -0.41 -1.86 -13.81
CA LYS A 31 0.37 -1.29 -14.91
C LYS A 31 1.87 -1.49 -14.68
N THR A 32 2.38 -1.21 -13.48
CA THR A 32 3.82 -1.28 -13.20
C THR A 32 4.39 -2.68 -13.37
N ILE A 33 3.69 -3.74 -12.93
CA ILE A 33 4.22 -5.11 -12.97
C ILE A 33 3.69 -5.95 -14.13
N ASP A 34 3.05 -5.31 -15.12
CA ASP A 34 2.38 -5.93 -16.25
C ASP A 34 1.48 -7.11 -15.83
N THR A 35 0.38 -6.78 -15.15
CA THR A 35 -0.63 -7.74 -14.72
C THR A 35 -2.04 -7.16 -14.84
N GLN A 36 -3.05 -7.98 -14.54
CA GLN A 36 -4.45 -7.55 -14.59
C GLN A 36 -4.93 -7.06 -13.23
N VAL A 37 -5.74 -6.00 -13.22
CA VAL A 37 -6.42 -5.46 -12.01
C VAL A 37 -7.21 -6.54 -11.28
N ALA A 38 -7.85 -7.45 -12.02
CA ALA A 38 -8.59 -8.59 -11.45
C ALA A 38 -7.71 -9.50 -10.55
N GLY A 39 -6.39 -9.45 -10.70
CA GLY A 39 -5.43 -10.18 -9.88
C GLY A 39 -4.94 -9.45 -8.64
N CYS A 40 -5.33 -8.18 -8.43
CA CYS A 40 -4.90 -7.35 -7.30
C CYS A 40 -5.79 -7.57 -6.07
N LYS A 41 -5.16 -7.81 -4.92
CA LYS A 41 -5.84 -7.98 -3.63
C LYS A 41 -5.18 -7.09 -2.59
N THR A 42 -5.96 -6.18 -2.01
CA THR A 42 -5.49 -5.27 -0.95
C THR A 42 -6.20 -5.57 0.35
N ARG A 43 -5.43 -5.65 1.44
CA ARG A 43 -5.95 -5.65 2.81
C ARG A 43 -5.42 -4.43 3.56
N PHE A 44 -6.25 -3.88 4.44
CA PHE A 44 -5.91 -2.74 5.26
C PHE A 44 -5.70 -3.20 6.70
N ARG A 45 -4.66 -2.67 7.36
CA ARG A 45 -4.36 -2.91 8.77
C ARG A 45 -4.24 -1.58 9.49
N ARG A 46 -5.03 -1.41 10.54
CA ARG A 46 -4.90 -0.26 11.43
C ARG A 46 -3.73 -0.50 12.37
N VAL A 47 -2.89 0.52 12.54
CA VAL A 47 -1.77 0.53 13.48
C VAL A 47 -2.15 1.44 14.64
N GLU A 48 -2.46 0.81 15.77
CA GLU A 48 -2.91 1.49 17.00
C GLU A 48 -1.72 2.04 17.79
N ASP A 49 -0.63 1.28 17.82
CA ASP A 49 0.59 1.62 18.54
C ASP A 49 1.75 1.88 17.57
N ALA A 50 2.11 3.14 17.41
CA ALA A 50 3.28 3.57 16.66
C ALA A 50 3.88 4.85 17.25
N VAL A 51 5.21 4.96 17.23
CA VAL A 51 5.93 6.20 17.54
C VAL A 51 6.44 6.77 16.22
N LEU A 52 5.92 7.94 15.83
CA LEU A 52 6.27 8.61 14.58
C LEU A 52 7.11 9.84 14.88
N ALA A 53 8.28 9.95 14.26
CA ALA A 53 9.20 11.09 14.39
C ALA A 53 9.43 11.50 15.87
N ASP A 54 9.05 12.72 16.26
CA ASP A 54 9.20 13.27 17.61
C ASP A 54 8.06 12.88 18.58
N GLY A 55 7.10 12.07 18.13
CA GLY A 55 5.96 11.63 18.90
C GLY A 55 4.79 12.61 18.92
N ALA A 56 4.83 13.71 18.15
CA ALA A 56 3.74 14.66 18.13
C ALA A 56 2.45 14.06 17.51
N PRO A 57 1.25 14.37 18.06
CA PRO A 57 0.00 13.70 17.72
C PRO A 57 -0.54 14.01 16.31
N HIS A 58 0.07 14.97 15.62
CA HIS A 58 -0.31 15.35 14.26
C HIS A 58 0.38 14.49 13.18
N HIS A 59 1.36 13.66 13.56
CA HIS A 59 1.98 12.74 12.63
C HIS A 59 1.05 11.57 12.29
N ALA A 60 1.08 11.16 11.02
CA ALA A 60 0.37 10.01 10.52
C ALA A 60 1.24 9.27 9.50
N MET A 61 1.05 7.97 9.38
CA MET A 61 1.81 7.10 8.49
C MET A 61 0.87 6.22 7.69
N ILE A 62 1.23 5.99 6.42
CA ILE A 62 0.74 4.88 5.61
C ILE A 62 1.97 4.11 5.11
N HIS A 63 2.03 2.81 5.38
CA HIS A 63 3.01 1.90 4.80
C HIS A 63 2.30 0.97 3.81
N ILE A 64 2.90 0.77 2.64
CA ILE A 64 2.39 -0.17 1.63
C ILE A 64 3.44 -1.25 1.36
N GLU A 65 3.04 -2.50 1.53
CA GLU A 65 3.82 -3.66 1.09
C GLU A 65 3.15 -4.28 -0.13
N VAL A 66 3.93 -4.55 -1.20
CA VAL A 66 3.44 -5.21 -2.41
C VAL A 66 4.23 -6.49 -2.66
N ALA A 67 3.60 -7.63 -2.38
CA ALA A 67 4.15 -8.94 -2.69
C ALA A 67 3.78 -9.34 -4.11
N ILE A 68 4.78 -9.60 -4.96
CA ILE A 68 4.64 -10.02 -6.35
C ILE A 68 5.30 -11.39 -6.56
N LEU A 69 4.91 -12.09 -7.64
CA LEU A 69 5.60 -13.32 -8.03
C LEU A 69 7.06 -13.03 -8.40
N SER A 70 7.91 -14.04 -8.24
CA SER A 70 9.27 -14.00 -8.75
C SER A 70 9.30 -13.84 -10.28
N GLY A 71 10.46 -13.43 -10.81
CA GLY A 71 10.67 -13.29 -12.26
C GLY A 71 10.49 -11.89 -12.83
N ARG A 72 10.08 -10.90 -12.03
CA ARG A 72 10.21 -9.48 -12.42
C ARG A 72 11.66 -9.01 -12.26
N ASP A 73 12.14 -8.24 -13.24
CA ASP A 73 13.47 -7.64 -13.22
C ASP A 73 13.60 -6.59 -12.10
N ALA A 74 14.83 -6.11 -11.90
CA ALA A 74 15.12 -5.16 -10.85
C ALA A 74 14.55 -3.76 -11.14
N GLU A 75 14.33 -3.40 -12.40
CA GLU A 75 13.81 -2.10 -12.80
C GLU A 75 12.32 -2.00 -12.47
N THR A 76 11.54 -3.00 -12.88
CA THR A 76 10.12 -3.16 -12.53
C THR A 76 9.90 -3.13 -11.01
N LYS A 77 10.79 -3.79 -10.25
CA LYS A 77 10.73 -3.77 -8.78
C LYS A 77 11.02 -2.38 -8.20
N ARG A 78 11.97 -1.65 -8.79
CA ARG A 78 12.27 -0.27 -8.37
C ARG A 78 11.11 0.65 -8.68
N GLU A 79 10.55 0.60 -9.89
CA GLU A 79 9.39 1.40 -10.28
C GLU A 79 8.19 1.20 -9.35
N LEU A 80 8.01 -0.02 -8.82
CA LEU A 80 6.95 -0.32 -7.87
C LEU A 80 7.15 0.33 -6.49
N SER A 81 8.41 0.61 -6.13
CA SER A 81 8.81 1.17 -4.82
C SER A 81 9.24 2.64 -4.88
N ALA A 82 9.24 3.25 -6.07
CA ALA A 82 9.63 4.63 -6.32
C ALA A 82 8.45 5.59 -6.05
#